data_AF-A0A7C0Z0L7-F1
#
_entry.id   AF-A0A7C0Z0L7-F1
#
_cell.length_a   1.000
_cell.length_b   1.000
_cell.length_c   1.000
_cell.angle_alpha   90.00
_cell.angle_beta   90.00
_cell.angle_gamma   90.00
#
_symmetry.space_group_name_H-M   'P 1'
#
loop_
_entity.id
_entity.type
_entity.pdbx_description
1 polymer ?
#
loop_
_entity_poly.entity_id
_entity_poly.type
_entity_poly.pdbx_seq_one_letter_code
_entity_poly.pdbx_strand_id
1 'polypeptide(L)'
;MGHKNLLEKLFKMKFPDEEIVLPDDSEMPFPPFEVKDDMELSEILKNAMETEKAMARYLSSMEESHYYLLKSELEIAYNFELYDEVHDMMHVGP
;
A
#
# COMPACT_ATOMS: atom_id res chain seq x y z
N MET A 1 -13.12 15.61 7.75
CA MET A 1 -12.06 15.40 6.75
C MET A 1 -12.37 14.10 6.05
N GLY A 2 -12.57 14.07 4.72
CA GLY A 2 -12.90 12.83 3.98
C GLY A 2 -11.66 12.04 3.55
N HIS A 3 -11.79 10.72 3.33
CA HIS A 3 -10.69 9.84 2.93
C HIS A 3 -9.96 10.33 1.66
N LYS A 4 -10.70 10.80 0.64
CA LYS A 4 -10.12 11.36 -0.59
C LYS A 4 -9.12 12.49 -0.31
N ASN A 5 -9.52 13.50 0.45
CA ASN A 5 -8.67 14.67 0.73
C ASN A 5 -7.40 14.27 1.52
N LEU A 6 -7.49 13.24 2.37
CA LEU A 6 -6.33 12.72 3.07
C LEU A 6 -5.36 12.06 2.09
N LEU A 7 -5.85 11.19 1.21
CA LEU A 7 -5.03 10.49 0.21
C LEU A 7 -4.37 11.46 -0.78
N GLU A 8 -5.10 12.46 -1.27
CA GLU A 8 -4.55 13.51 -2.15
C GLU A 8 -3.44 14.29 -1.45
N LYS A 9 -3.61 14.61 -0.17
CA LYS A 9 -2.60 15.29 0.63
C LYS A 9 -1.36 14.43 0.84
N LEU A 10 -1.52 13.14 1.17
CA LEU A 10 -0.41 12.20 1.31
C LEU A 10 0.33 12.00 -0.01
N PHE A 11 -0.39 11.90 -1.13
CA PHE A 11 0.21 11.80 -2.46
C PHE A 11 1.09 13.02 -2.77
N LYS A 12 0.57 14.24 -2.60
CA LYS A 12 1.33 15.47 -2.84
C LYS A 12 2.50 15.68 -1.88
N MET A 13 2.44 15.13 -0.67
CA MET A 13 3.58 15.12 0.24
C MET A 13 4.71 14.21 -0.26
N LYS A 14 4.36 13.06 -0.85
CA LYS A 14 5.33 12.08 -1.36
C LYS A 14 5.83 12.42 -2.77
N PHE A 15 4.98 13.01 -3.60
CA PHE A 15 5.24 13.37 -5.00
C PHE A 15 4.80 14.83 -5.26
N PRO A 16 5.57 15.83 -4.82
CA PRO A 16 5.17 17.23 -4.90
C PRO A 16 4.89 17.72 -6.32
N ASP A 17 5.71 17.29 -7.27
CA ASP A 17 5.70 17.76 -8.66
C ASP A 17 4.83 16.90 -9.59
N GLU A 18 4.25 15.81 -9.10
CA GLU A 18 3.39 14.92 -9.90
C GLU A 18 1.92 15.31 -9.79
N GLU A 19 1.22 15.37 -10.92
CA GLU A 19 -0.23 15.51 -10.94
C GLU A 19 -0.92 14.16 -10.73
N ILE A 20 -2.05 14.17 -10.02
CA ILE A 20 -2.84 12.96 -9.80
C ILE A 20 -3.57 12.64 -11.10
N VAL A 21 -3.11 11.60 -11.79
CA VAL A 21 -3.77 11.04 -12.97
C VAL A 21 -4.36 9.69 -12.57
N LEU A 22 -5.69 9.58 -12.62
CA LEU A 22 -6.39 8.32 -12.38
C LEU A 22 -6.45 7.53 -13.69
N PRO A 23 -6.18 6.21 -13.67
CA PRO A 23 -6.33 5.37 -14.86
C PRO A 23 -7.80 5.22 -15.25
N ASP A 24 -8.07 5.04 -16.55
CA ASP A 24 -9.42 4.85 -17.09
C ASP A 24 -10.08 3.57 -16.54
N ASP A 25 -9.29 2.51 -16.38
CA ASP A 25 -9.68 1.27 -15.72
C ASP A 25 -8.71 0.96 -14.58
N SER A 26 -9.29 0.53 -13.47
CA SER A 26 -8.55 0.05 -12.31
C SER A 26 -9.04 -1.36 -11.99
N GLU A 27 -8.11 -2.31 -11.86
CA GLU A 27 -8.41 -3.62 -11.29
C GLU A 27 -8.76 -3.42 -9.81
N MET A 28 -10.01 -3.06 -9.53
CA MET A 28 -10.47 -2.98 -8.15
C MET A 28 -10.47 -4.39 -7.57
N PRO A 29 -9.82 -4.62 -6.42
CA PRO A 29 -9.74 -5.95 -5.79
C PRO A 29 -11.08 -6.38 -5.16
N PHE A 30 -12.14 -5.61 -5.39
CA PHE A 30 -13.49 -5.82 -4.90
C PHE A 30 -14.52 -5.41 -5.96
N PRO A 31 -15.72 -6.00 -5.95
CA PRO A 31 -16.73 -5.73 -6.95
C PRO A 31 -17.13 -4.24 -6.97
N PRO A 32 -17.42 -3.67 -8.16
CA PRO A 32 -17.91 -2.31 -8.26
C PRO A 32 -19.25 -2.18 -7.53
N PHE A 33 -19.40 -1.10 -6.77
CA PHE A 33 -20.66 -0.77 -6.11
C PHE A 33 -21.59 -0.10 -7.14
N GLU A 34 -22.56 -0.87 -7.64
CA GLU A 34 -23.63 -0.37 -8.50
C GLU A 34 -24.92 -0.26 -7.70
N VAL A 35 -25.57 0.90 -7.78
CA VAL A 35 -26.92 1.12 -7.24
C VAL A 35 -27.90 1.15 -8.40
N LYS A 36 -28.92 0.29 -8.34
CA LYS A 36 -30.03 0.27 -9.30
C LYS A 36 -31.30 0.77 -8.60
N ASP A 37 -32.19 1.39 -9.37
CA ASP A 37 -33.40 2.04 -8.85
C ASP A 37 -34.38 1.06 -8.17
N ASP A 38 -34.26 -0.24 -8.46
CA ASP A 38 -35.09 -1.33 -7.93
C ASP A 38 -34.48 -2.03 -6.70
N MET A 39 -33.31 -1.61 -6.22
CA MET A 39 -32.65 -2.23 -5.07
C MET A 39 -33.31 -1.87 -3.75
N GLU A 40 -33.43 -2.86 -2.88
CA GLU A 40 -33.87 -2.63 -1.50
C GLU A 40 -32.77 -1.94 -0.69
N LEU A 41 -33.16 -1.04 0.24
CA LEU A 41 -32.20 -0.32 1.09
C LEU A 41 -31.28 -1.28 1.87
N SER A 42 -31.80 -2.43 2.29
CA SER A 42 -31.04 -3.46 3.00
C SER A 42 -29.91 -4.05 2.13
N GLU A 43 -30.15 -4.22 0.83
CA GLU A 43 -29.16 -4.71 -0.13
C GLU A 43 -28.08 -3.67 -0.38
N ILE A 44 -28.48 -2.40 -0.54
CA ILE A 44 -27.55 -1.27 -0.68
C ILE A 44 -26.60 -1.20 0.53
N LEU A 45 -27.14 -1.28 1.75
CA LEU A 45 -26.35 -1.24 2.98
C LEU A 45 -25.42 -2.45 3.09
N LYS A 46 -25.90 -3.65 2.75
CA LYS A 46 -25.07 -4.86 2.75
C LYS A 46 -23.90 -4.74 1.77
N ASN A 47 -24.15 -4.25 0.55
CA ASN A 47 -23.11 -4.07 -0.46
C ASN A 47 -22.08 -3.01 -0.04
N ALA A 48 -22.53 -1.91 0.55
CA ALA A 48 -21.63 -0.89 1.10
C ALA A 48 -20.74 -1.47 2.21
N MET A 49 -21.31 -2.25 3.14
CA MET A 49 -20.53 -2.90 4.21
C MET A 49 -19.48 -3.87 3.69
N GLU A 50 -19.82 -4.71 2.71
CA GLU A 50 -18.86 -5.65 2.13
C GLU A 50 -17.75 -4.92 1.34
N THR A 51 -18.09 -3.82 0.67
CA THR A 51 -17.11 -2.99 -0.04
C THR A 51 -16.12 -2.35 0.93
N GLU A 52 -16.60 -1.75 2.01
CA GLU A 52 -15.76 -1.17 3.07
C GLU A 52 -14.85 -2.23 3.73
N LYS A 53 -15.40 -3.42 3.99
CA LYS A 53 -14.63 -4.54 4.54
C LYS A 53 -13.53 -5.02 3.60
N ALA A 54 -13.81 -5.06 2.30
CA ALA A 54 -12.82 -5.44 1.30
C ALA A 54 -11.73 -4.38 1.16
N MET A 55 -12.09 -3.09 1.15
CA MET A 55 -11.13 -1.97 1.16
C MET A 55 -10.20 -2.03 2.38
N ALA A 56 -10.74 -2.25 3.58
CA ALA A 56 -9.95 -2.36 4.79
C ALA A 56 -8.94 -3.52 4.73
N ARG A 57 -9.35 -4.68 4.22
CA ARG A 57 -8.46 -5.83 4.03
C ARG A 57 -7.36 -5.54 3.01
N TYR A 58 -7.70 -4.89 1.90
CA TYR A 58 -6.74 -4.53 0.87
C TYR A 58 -5.65 -3.60 1.41
N LEU A 59 -6.04 -2.51 2.08
CA LEU A 59 -5.08 -1.59 2.69
C LEU A 59 -4.21 -2.29 3.75
N SER A 60 -4.79 -3.12 4.60
CA SER A 60 -4.02 -3.91 5.58
C SER A 60 -2.99 -4.83 4.91
N SER A 61 -3.36 -5.52 3.84
CA SER A 61 -2.43 -6.40 3.10
C SER A 61 -1.30 -5.63 2.41
N MET A 62 -1.58 -4.43 1.91
CA MET A 62 -0.57 -3.56 1.29
C MET A 62 0.46 -3.11 2.33
N GLU A 63 0.00 -2.63 3.48
CA GLU A 63 0.87 -2.19 4.58
C GLU A 63 1.70 -3.36 5.15
N GLU A 64 1.11 -4.54 5.28
CA GLU A 64 1.84 -5.76 5.68
C GLU A 64 2.94 -6.11 4.68
N SER A 65 2.64 -6.07 3.37
CA SER A 65 3.64 -6.30 2.33
C SER A 65 4.77 -5.27 2.38
N HIS A 66 4.45 -3.99 2.56
CA HIS A 66 5.45 -2.93 2.71
C HIS A 66 6.34 -3.13 3.95
N TYR A 67 5.76 -3.55 5.07
CA TYR A 67 6.53 -3.86 6.28
C TYR A 67 7.56 -4.98 6.04
N TYR A 68 7.17 -6.07 5.39
CA TYR A 68 8.08 -7.17 5.10
C TYR A 68 9.17 -6.79 4.10
N LEU A 69 8.84 -5.96 3.11
CA LEU A 69 9.83 -5.42 2.16
C LEU A 69 10.89 -4.59 2.90
N LEU A 70 10.46 -3.64 3.73
CA LEU A 70 11.39 -2.81 4.51
C LEU A 70 12.23 -3.64 5.49
N LYS A 71 11.63 -4.66 6.13
CA LYS A 71 12.35 -5.58 6.99
C LYS A 71 13.45 -6.35 6.23
N SER A 72 13.15 -6.80 5.01
CA SER A 72 14.14 -7.45 4.15
C SER A 72 15.27 -6.50 3.76
N GLU A 73 14.96 -5.26 3.39
CA GLU A 73 15.98 -4.25 3.05
C GLU A 73 16.90 -3.96 4.24
N LEU A 74 16.32 -3.84 5.44
CA LEU A 74 17.07 -3.64 6.67
C LEU A 74 18.00 -4.82 6.98
N GLU A 75 17.53 -6.05 6.84
CA GLU A 75 18.35 -7.26 7.05
C GLU A 75 19.51 -7.34 6.05
N ILE A 76 19.25 -6.98 4.78
CA ILE A 76 20.30 -6.91 3.75
C ILE A 76 21.34 -5.84 4.10
N ALA A 77 20.91 -4.65 4.53
CA ALA A 77 21.81 -3.57 4.91
C ALA A 77 22.70 -3.96 6.10
N TYR A 78 22.13 -4.55 7.15
CA TYR A 78 22.90 -5.04 8.30
C TYR A 78 23.92 -6.12 7.91
N ASN A 79 23.52 -7.06 7.05
CA ASN A 79 24.43 -8.09 6.58
C ASN A 79 25.56 -7.48 5.74
N PHE A 80 25.26 -6.50 4.87
CA PHE A 80 26.25 -5.81 4.06
C PHE A 80 27.28 -5.06 4.93
N GLU A 81 26.83 -4.30 5.93
CA GLU A 81 27.72 -3.62 6.89
C GLU A 81 28.62 -4.63 7.63
N LEU A 82 28.06 -5.77 8.05
CA LEU A 82 28.83 -6.84 8.69
C LEU A 82 29.85 -7.47 7.72
N TYR A 83 29.49 -7.63 6.45
CA TYR A 83 30.40 -8.13 5.42
C TYR A 83 31.56 -7.16 5.17
N ASP A 84 31.32 -5.84 5.12
CA ASP A 84 32.39 -4.84 4.97
C ASP A 84 33.35 -4.85 6.18
N GLU A 85 32.84 -4.92 7.42
CA GLU A 85 33.69 -5.06 8.62
C GLU A 85 34.52 -6.35 8.60
N VAL A 86 33.91 -7.47 8.21
CA VAL A 86 34.62 -8.75 8.08
C VAL A 86 35.62 -8.71 6.91
N HIS A 87 35.31 -8.03 5.81
CA HIS A 87 36.16 -7.93 4.63
C HIS A 87 37.40 -7.06 4.89
N ASP A 88 37.28 -5.97 5.65
CA ASP A 88 38.42 -5.16 6.13
C ASP A 88 39.36 -5.99 7.02
N MET A 89 38.78 -6.85 7.87
CA MET A 89 39.54 -7.81 8.70
C MET A 89 40.09 -9.01 7.90
N MET A 90 39.68 -9.19 6.64
CA MET A 90 40.17 -10.22 5.72
C MET A 90 41.20 -9.68 4.72
N HIS A 91 41.36 -8.35 4.59
CA HIS A 91 42.43 -7.69 3.84
C HIS A 91 43.78 -7.68 4.58
N VAL A 92 43.86 -8.33 5.74
CA VAL A 92 45.12 -8.69 6.42
C VAL A 92 45.54 -10.13 6.09
N GLY A 93 45.74 -10.41 4.80
CA GLY A 93 46.64 -11.47 4.32
C GLY A 93 48.04 -10.90 4.07
N PRO A 94 49.12 -11.71 4.13
CA PRO A 94 50.51 -11.22 4.23
C PRO A 94 50.96 -10.26 3.13
#